data_AF-A0A9W7CN72-F1
#
_entry.id   AF-A0A9W7CN72-F1
#
_cell.length_a   1.000
_cell.length_b   1.000
_cell.length_c   1.000
_cell.angle_alpha   90.00
_cell.angle_beta   90.00
_cell.angle_gamma   90.00
#
_symmetry.space_group_name_H-M   'P 1'
#
loop_
_entity.id
_entity.type
_entity.pdbx_description
1 polymer ?
#
loop_
_entity_poly.entity_id
_entity_poly.type
_entity_poly.pdbx_seq_one_letter_code
_entity_poly.pdbx_strand_id
1 'polypeptide(L)'
;MSSSKRNQPSSPTAGPSVKAAKTTPQKGAASNVKLTILPETFVRGRFDPKEKMTLSKLATSNLAKFIVVDPTTPFFLNLTPTEVSLICSEDDASNWGDTGVKADPDWKVFQILSPTREKNPTSALALIPMLTSHLAMNAIPHLVQSTFETDYILVKESNVIKAATAFAKSGYDVDVREAREDDGEEGPSEDCKMS
;
A
#
# COMPACT_ATOMS: atom_id res chain seq x y z
N MET A 1 -62.98 34.67 15.55
CA MET A 1 -63.14 33.29 15.02
C MET A 1 -62.87 33.36 13.52
N SER A 2 -61.68 32.95 13.08
CA SER A 2 -61.46 31.80 12.18
C SER A 2 -62.34 31.87 10.93
N SER A 3 -61.88 32.01 9.69
CA SER A 3 -60.83 31.31 8.94
C SER A 3 -60.71 32.08 7.60
N SER A 4 -59.61 32.17 6.85
CA SER A 4 -59.06 31.09 6.03
C SER A 4 -57.97 31.71 5.14
N LYS A 5 -56.69 31.40 5.37
CA LYS A 5 -55.60 31.72 4.44
C LYS A 5 -55.35 30.49 3.57
N ARG A 6 -55.59 30.63 2.26
CA ARG A 6 -55.32 29.60 1.26
C ARG A 6 -53.82 29.58 0.92
N ASN A 7 -53.21 28.42 1.07
CA ASN A 7 -51.85 28.07 0.68
C ASN A 7 -51.65 28.22 -0.85
N GLN A 8 -50.52 28.80 -1.24
CA GLN A 8 -49.85 28.48 -2.50
C GLN A 8 -48.59 27.65 -2.19
N PRO A 9 -48.26 26.60 -2.96
CA PRO A 9 -47.01 25.88 -2.82
C PRO A 9 -45.86 26.66 -3.47
N SER A 10 -44.80 26.89 -2.71
CA SER A 10 -43.51 27.41 -3.17
C SER A 10 -42.77 26.37 -4.02
N SER A 11 -42.26 26.81 -5.17
CA SER A 11 -41.38 26.07 -6.08
C SER A 11 -40.14 25.47 -5.38
N PRO A 12 -39.63 24.31 -5.81
CA PRO A 12 -38.37 23.79 -5.29
C PRO A 12 -37.18 24.56 -5.89
N THR A 13 -36.35 25.12 -5.02
CA THR A 13 -35.07 25.76 -5.33
C THR A 13 -34.11 24.74 -5.94
N ALA A 14 -33.72 24.94 -7.20
CA ALA A 14 -32.67 24.18 -7.85
C ALA A 14 -31.33 24.41 -7.12
N GLY A 15 -30.78 23.36 -6.50
CA GLY A 15 -29.42 23.37 -5.97
C GLY A 15 -28.38 23.44 -7.11
N PRO A 16 -27.18 23.99 -6.88
CA PRO A 16 -26.17 24.11 -7.92
C PRO A 16 -25.68 22.72 -8.34
N SER A 17 -25.91 22.41 -9.61
CA SER A 17 -25.39 21.22 -10.29
C SER A 17 -23.86 21.31 -10.35
N VAL A 18 -23.17 20.54 -9.51
CA VAL A 18 -21.71 20.37 -9.60
C VAL A 18 -21.42 19.59 -10.87
N LYS A 19 -20.97 20.30 -11.92
CA LYS A 19 -20.46 19.67 -13.14
C LYS A 19 -19.19 18.90 -12.77
N ALA A 20 -19.20 17.59 -12.99
CA ALA A 20 -18.00 16.78 -12.96
C ALA A 20 -16.98 17.37 -13.95
N ALA A 21 -15.88 17.90 -13.42
CA ALA A 21 -14.75 18.33 -14.23
C ALA A 21 -14.18 17.07 -14.90
N LYS A 22 -14.17 17.05 -16.24
CA LYS A 22 -13.39 16.07 -16.99
C LYS A 22 -11.91 16.40 -16.77
N THR A 23 -11.29 15.74 -15.80
CA THR A 23 -9.84 15.78 -15.61
C THR A 23 -9.21 14.97 -16.73
N THR A 24 -8.68 15.67 -17.74
CA THR A 24 -7.80 15.08 -18.76
C THR A 24 -6.56 14.51 -18.05
N PRO A 25 -6.05 13.32 -18.43
CA PRO A 25 -4.81 12.82 -17.87
C PRO A 25 -3.70 13.81 -18.21
N GLN A 26 -3.13 14.48 -17.20
CA GLN A 26 -1.90 15.25 -17.41
C GLN A 26 -0.80 14.25 -17.75
N LYS A 27 -0.19 14.43 -18.93
CA LYS A 27 1.03 13.72 -19.32
C LYS A 27 2.09 14.03 -18.25
N GLY A 28 2.58 13.00 -17.56
CA GLY A 28 3.48 13.16 -16.42
C GLY A 28 4.74 13.93 -16.82
N ALA A 29 5.00 15.05 -16.14
CA ALA A 29 6.17 15.89 -16.35
C ALA A 29 7.46 15.32 -15.72
N ALA A 30 7.49 14.04 -15.35
CA ALA A 30 8.57 13.47 -14.55
C ALA A 30 9.27 12.34 -15.31
N SER A 31 10.15 12.70 -16.25
CA SER A 31 10.96 11.76 -17.04
C SER A 31 11.95 10.91 -16.23
N ASN A 32 11.99 11.08 -14.90
CA ASN A 32 13.02 10.49 -14.03
C ASN A 32 12.42 9.71 -12.84
N VAL A 33 11.11 9.49 -12.80
CA VAL A 33 10.50 8.64 -11.76
C VAL A 33 10.45 7.21 -12.27
N LYS A 34 11.05 6.31 -11.49
CA LYS A 34 11.10 4.88 -11.79
C LYS A 34 10.20 4.13 -10.82
N LEU A 35 9.36 3.24 -11.34
CA LEU A 35 8.52 2.35 -10.56
C LEU A 35 9.02 0.92 -10.74
N THR A 36 9.52 0.34 -9.66
CA THR A 36 10.05 -1.01 -9.67
C THR A 36 9.06 -1.98 -9.04
N ILE A 37 8.64 -2.98 -9.81
CA ILE A 37 7.81 -4.08 -9.31
C ILE A 37 8.72 -5.01 -8.52
N LEU A 38 8.39 -5.21 -7.24
CA LEU A 38 9.11 -6.17 -6.40
C LEU A 38 8.73 -7.62 -6.81
N PRO A 39 9.69 -8.56 -6.77
CA PRO A 39 9.45 -9.93 -7.23
C PRO A 39 8.48 -10.68 -6.31
N GLU A 40 8.51 -10.39 -5.01
CA GLU A 40 7.69 -11.07 -4.01
C GLU A 40 6.19 -10.80 -4.21
N THR A 41 5.37 -11.72 -3.72
CA THR A 41 3.94 -11.48 -3.53
C THR A 41 3.71 -11.18 -2.06
N PHE A 42 2.79 -10.25 -1.80
CA PHE A 42 2.53 -9.72 -0.47
C PHE A 42 1.11 -10.08 -0.02
N VAL A 43 0.94 -10.14 1.28
CA VAL A 43 -0.36 -10.32 1.93
C VAL A 43 -0.61 -9.17 2.88
N ARG A 44 -1.88 -8.75 2.95
CA ARG A 44 -2.36 -7.82 3.96
C ARG A 44 -3.09 -8.59 5.06
N GLY A 45 -2.57 -8.54 6.28
CA GLY A 45 -3.17 -9.13 7.46
C GLY A 45 -3.91 -8.09 8.31
N ARG A 46 -5.03 -8.51 8.91
CA ARG A 46 -5.76 -7.72 9.92
C ARG A 46 -5.94 -8.53 11.21
N PHE A 47 -5.64 -7.88 12.34
CA PHE A 47 -5.99 -8.33 13.69
C PHE A 47 -7.06 -7.41 14.32
N ASP A 48 -8.04 -8.00 15.00
CA ASP A 48 -8.99 -7.25 15.83
C ASP A 48 -8.46 -7.15 17.28
N PRO A 49 -8.20 -5.93 17.81
CA PRO A 49 -7.72 -5.72 19.17
C PRO A 49 -8.70 -6.19 20.24
N LYS A 50 -9.99 -6.32 19.90
CA LYS A 50 -11.07 -6.75 20.81
C LYS A 50 -11.23 -8.26 20.86
N GLU A 51 -10.79 -8.99 19.84
CA GLU A 51 -10.76 -10.46 19.83
C GLU A 51 -9.55 -10.97 20.62
N LYS A 52 -9.61 -10.88 21.97
CA LYS A 52 -8.76 -11.58 22.97
C LYS A 52 -7.22 -11.57 22.80
N MET A 53 -6.66 -10.75 21.91
CA MET A 53 -5.23 -10.51 21.83
C MET A 53 -4.94 -9.05 22.19
N THR A 54 -4.82 -8.79 23.50
CA THR A 54 -4.28 -7.53 23.99
C THR A 54 -2.88 -7.35 23.41
N LEU A 55 -2.50 -6.13 22.98
CA LEU A 55 -1.15 -5.84 22.48
C LEU A 55 -0.05 -6.31 23.44
N SER A 56 -0.35 -6.41 24.75
CA SER A 56 0.52 -7.00 25.77
C SER A 56 0.75 -8.51 25.63
N LYS A 57 -0.20 -9.29 25.10
CA LYS A 57 -0.01 -10.71 24.71
C LYS A 57 0.80 -10.84 23.43
N LEU A 58 0.65 -9.87 22.53
CA LEU A 58 1.50 -9.80 21.35
C LEU A 58 2.96 -9.52 21.79
N ALA A 59 3.17 -8.58 22.72
CA ALA A 59 4.49 -8.15 23.19
C ALA A 59 5.25 -9.13 24.10
N THR A 60 4.58 -10.15 24.68
CA THR A 60 5.21 -11.03 25.69
C THR A 60 5.85 -12.32 25.16
N SER A 61 5.75 -12.63 23.86
CA SER A 61 6.56 -13.70 23.20
C SER A 61 6.22 -13.95 21.73
N ASN A 62 5.07 -13.48 21.23
CA ASN A 62 4.60 -13.83 19.89
C ASN A 62 4.88 -12.78 18.81
N LEU A 63 5.06 -11.49 19.14
CA LEU A 63 5.47 -10.46 18.16
C LEU A 63 6.77 -10.84 17.47
N ALA A 64 7.73 -11.42 18.20
CA ALA A 64 8.99 -11.86 17.63
C ALA A 64 8.80 -12.91 16.52
N LYS A 65 7.75 -13.75 16.58
CA LYS A 65 7.42 -14.71 15.50
C LYS A 65 6.78 -14.05 14.28
N PHE A 66 6.12 -12.90 14.47
CA PHE A 66 5.53 -12.11 13.39
C PHE A 66 6.50 -11.06 12.80
N ILE A 67 7.61 -10.77 13.51
CA ILE A 67 8.69 -9.88 13.07
C ILE A 67 9.99 -10.67 12.84
N VAL A 68 9.94 -12.01 12.70
CA VAL A 68 11.00 -12.65 11.90
C VAL A 68 10.66 -12.30 10.47
N VAL A 69 11.27 -11.21 10.01
CA VAL A 69 11.08 -10.67 8.67
C VAL A 69 12.42 -10.69 7.99
N ASP A 70 12.43 -11.07 6.73
CA ASP A 70 13.55 -10.76 5.85
C ASP A 70 13.70 -9.23 5.79
N PRO A 71 14.80 -8.65 6.33
CA PRO A 71 15.01 -7.21 6.35
C PRO A 71 15.17 -6.61 4.94
N THR A 72 15.29 -7.46 3.91
CA THR A 72 15.47 -7.04 2.53
C THR A 72 14.15 -6.85 1.78
N THR A 73 13.03 -7.26 2.37
CA THR A 73 11.68 -7.05 1.83
C THR A 73 10.88 -6.03 2.66
N PRO A 74 9.96 -5.26 2.04
CA PRO A 74 9.15 -4.31 2.80
C PRO A 74 8.18 -4.98 3.78
N PHE A 75 8.24 -4.56 5.03
CA PHE A 75 7.27 -4.90 6.06
C PHE A 75 6.60 -3.65 6.61
N PHE A 76 5.27 -3.63 6.67
CA PHE A 76 4.50 -2.51 7.19
C PHE A 76 3.61 -2.96 8.34
N LEU A 77 3.70 -2.28 9.48
CA LEU A 77 2.84 -2.51 10.65
C LEU A 77 2.15 -1.21 11.03
N ASN A 78 0.83 -1.20 10.90
CA ASN A 78 -0.01 -0.04 11.17
C ASN A 78 -0.96 -0.35 12.32
N LEU A 79 -0.78 0.35 13.44
CA LEU A 79 -1.69 0.28 14.58
C LEU A 79 -2.70 1.43 14.51
N THR A 80 -3.97 1.09 14.49
CA THR A 80 -5.09 2.04 14.58
C THR A 80 -5.92 1.75 15.83
N PRO A 81 -6.80 2.67 16.27
CA PRO A 81 -7.72 2.39 17.38
C PRO A 81 -8.66 1.20 17.14
N THR A 82 -8.84 0.78 15.88
CA THR A 82 -9.81 -0.25 15.48
C THR A 82 -9.15 -1.57 15.10
N GLU A 83 -7.89 -1.55 14.67
CA GLU A 83 -7.19 -2.74 14.18
C GLU A 83 -5.67 -2.60 14.20
N VAL A 84 -4.99 -3.75 14.21
CA VAL A 84 -3.60 -3.86 13.76
C VAL A 84 -3.64 -4.37 12.33
N SER A 85 -3.17 -3.57 11.39
CA SER A 85 -2.98 -3.96 10.00
C SER A 85 -1.50 -4.23 9.76
N LEU A 86 -1.21 -5.26 8.99
CA LEU A 86 0.14 -5.63 8.62
C LEU A 86 0.20 -5.91 7.11
N ILE A 87 1.33 -5.64 6.49
CA ILE A 87 1.62 -6.02 5.10
C ILE A 87 3.04 -6.57 5.06
N CYS A 88 3.22 -7.78 4.54
CA CYS A 88 4.52 -8.44 4.40
C CYS A 88 4.51 -9.40 3.20
N SER A 89 5.67 -10.00 2.91
CA SER A 89 5.76 -11.08 1.92
C SER A 89 4.85 -12.27 2.31
N GLU A 90 4.40 -13.05 1.33
CA GLU A 90 3.67 -14.29 1.60
C GLU A 90 4.54 -15.33 2.34
N ASP A 91 5.86 -15.30 2.13
CA ASP A 91 6.80 -16.15 2.85
C ASP A 91 6.83 -15.81 4.34
N ASP A 92 6.93 -14.53 4.71
CA ASP A 92 6.86 -14.10 6.12
C ASP A 92 5.51 -14.43 6.75
N ALA A 93 4.43 -14.37 5.95
CA ALA A 93 3.09 -14.66 6.41
C ALA A 93 2.81 -16.13 6.67
N SER A 94 3.60 -17.04 6.09
CA SER A 94 3.53 -18.47 6.40
C SER A 94 3.69 -18.75 7.89
N ASN A 95 4.42 -17.87 8.61
CA ASN A 95 4.61 -17.93 10.06
C ASN A 95 3.34 -17.64 10.88
N TRP A 96 2.26 -17.16 10.25
CA TRP A 96 1.04 -16.79 10.99
C TRP A 96 0.25 -18.00 11.48
N GLY A 97 0.37 -19.18 10.87
CA GLY A 97 -0.37 -20.38 11.31
C GLY A 97 -1.86 -20.13 11.63
N ASP A 98 -2.35 -20.67 12.75
CA ASP A 98 -3.76 -20.52 13.21
C ASP A 98 -3.95 -19.35 14.18
N THR A 99 -3.32 -18.21 13.90
CA THR A 99 -3.35 -17.04 14.80
C THR A 99 -4.65 -16.22 14.71
N GLY A 100 -5.60 -16.64 13.88
CA GLY A 100 -6.85 -15.91 13.64
C GLY A 100 -6.69 -14.63 12.82
N VAL A 101 -5.54 -14.44 12.16
CA VAL A 101 -5.31 -13.31 11.24
C VAL A 101 -6.23 -13.42 10.05
N LYS A 102 -6.94 -12.34 9.74
CA LYS A 102 -7.65 -12.24 8.46
C LYS A 102 -6.64 -11.82 7.39
N ALA A 103 -6.32 -12.76 6.52
CA ALA A 103 -5.37 -12.57 5.42
C ALA A 103 -6.09 -12.16 4.12
N ASP A 104 -5.50 -11.22 3.41
CA ASP A 104 -5.90 -10.75 2.09
C ASP A 104 -4.66 -10.82 1.16
N PRO A 105 -4.42 -11.97 0.49
CA PRO A 105 -3.17 -12.28 -0.24
C PRO A 105 -3.11 -11.65 -1.64
N ASP A 106 -2.18 -12.08 -2.49
CA ASP A 106 -2.10 -11.72 -3.91
C ASP A 106 -1.88 -10.22 -4.17
N TRP A 107 -1.01 -9.57 -3.40
CA TRP A 107 -0.61 -8.18 -3.66
C TRP A 107 0.75 -8.10 -4.34
N LYS A 108 0.85 -7.25 -5.36
CA LYS A 108 2.12 -6.83 -5.96
C LYS A 108 2.43 -5.39 -5.58
N VAL A 109 3.72 -5.12 -5.37
CA VAL A 109 4.22 -3.85 -4.87
C VAL A 109 5.02 -3.14 -5.95
N PHE A 110 4.68 -1.87 -6.21
CA PHE A 110 5.51 -0.93 -6.93
C PHE A 110 6.27 -0.05 -5.93
N GLN A 111 7.60 -0.15 -5.90
CA GLN A 111 8.46 0.78 -5.18
C GLN A 111 8.73 2.01 -6.05
N ILE A 112 8.56 3.21 -5.50
CA ILE A 112 8.71 4.47 -6.23
C ILE A 112 10.10 5.06 -5.96
N LEU A 113 11.01 4.91 -6.91
CA LEU A 113 12.33 5.49 -6.84
C LEU A 113 12.33 6.86 -7.53
N SER A 114 12.58 7.91 -6.75
CA SER A 114 12.64 9.28 -7.23
C SER A 114 13.98 9.93 -6.87
N PRO A 115 14.87 10.21 -7.84
CA PRO A 115 16.16 10.85 -7.58
C PRO A 115 16.03 12.31 -7.12
N THR A 116 14.82 12.89 -7.17
CA THR A 116 14.57 14.28 -6.75
C THR A 116 14.05 14.41 -5.33
N ARG A 117 13.76 13.32 -4.61
CA ARG A 117 13.20 13.39 -3.24
C ARG A 117 14.17 14.08 -2.27
N GLU A 118 15.46 13.81 -2.39
CA GLU A 118 16.51 14.49 -1.61
C GLU A 118 16.64 15.99 -1.93
N LYS A 119 16.36 16.37 -3.18
CA LYS A 119 16.52 17.75 -3.68
C LYS A 119 15.28 18.60 -3.48
N ASN A 120 14.10 17.98 -3.41
CA ASN A 120 12.83 18.68 -3.24
C ASN A 120 11.77 17.76 -2.60
N PRO A 121 11.58 17.81 -1.27
CA PRO A 121 10.59 16.97 -0.58
C PRO A 121 9.14 17.29 -0.96
N THR A 122 8.84 18.52 -1.41
CA THR A 122 7.50 18.89 -1.90
C THR A 122 7.13 18.14 -3.20
N SER A 123 8.13 17.69 -3.97
CA SER A 123 7.90 16.89 -5.18
C SER A 123 7.35 15.49 -4.89
N ALA A 124 7.70 14.90 -3.74
CA ALA A 124 7.18 13.58 -3.34
C ALA A 124 5.68 13.64 -2.97
N LEU A 125 5.26 14.69 -2.25
CA LEU A 125 3.85 14.94 -1.91
C LEU A 125 2.97 15.13 -3.15
N ALA A 126 3.52 15.66 -4.25
CA ALA A 126 2.80 15.82 -5.52
C ALA A 126 2.74 14.52 -6.35
N LEU A 127 3.71 13.62 -6.20
CA LEU A 127 3.83 12.42 -7.02
C LEU A 127 2.76 11.36 -6.68
N ILE A 128 2.48 11.13 -5.40
CA ILE A 128 1.50 10.13 -4.97
C ILE A 128 0.09 10.42 -5.48
N PRO A 129 -0.45 11.66 -5.34
CA PRO A 129 -1.72 12.01 -5.95
C PRO A 129 -1.76 11.77 -7.47
N MET A 130 -0.67 12.04 -8.18
CA MET A 130 -0.61 11.78 -9.63
C MET A 130 -0.68 10.29 -9.94
N LEU A 131 0.18 9.47 -9.33
CA LEU A 131 0.22 8.02 -9.57
C LEU A 131 -1.11 7.35 -9.19
N THR A 132 -1.65 7.68 -8.02
CA THR A 132 -2.95 7.16 -7.56
C THR A 132 -4.10 7.61 -8.46
N SER A 133 -4.06 8.83 -9.02
CA SER A 133 -5.06 9.28 -9.99
C SER A 133 -5.06 8.44 -11.27
N HIS A 134 -3.89 8.05 -11.78
CA HIS A 134 -3.78 7.18 -12.95
C HIS A 134 -4.40 5.80 -12.68
N LEU A 135 -4.17 5.23 -11.48
CA LEU A 135 -4.79 3.97 -11.09
C LEU A 135 -6.30 4.09 -10.93
N ALA A 136 -6.77 5.15 -10.27
CA ALA A 136 -8.19 5.40 -10.07
C ALA A 136 -8.95 5.58 -11.40
N MET A 137 -8.39 6.34 -12.35
CA MET A 137 -8.98 6.52 -13.69
C MET A 137 -9.09 5.20 -14.47
N ASN A 138 -8.23 4.23 -14.17
CA ASN A 138 -8.26 2.89 -14.78
C ASN A 138 -9.05 1.88 -13.93
N ALA A 139 -9.74 2.31 -12.87
CA ALA A 139 -10.48 1.46 -11.93
C ALA A 139 -9.60 0.34 -11.34
N ILE A 140 -8.41 0.69 -10.87
CA ILE A 140 -7.47 -0.22 -10.22
C ILE A 140 -7.48 0.07 -8.72
N PRO A 141 -8.04 -0.83 -7.89
CA PRO A 141 -7.92 -0.74 -6.44
C PRO A 141 -6.45 -0.78 -6.02
N HIS A 142 -6.07 0.11 -5.11
CA HIS A 142 -4.68 0.23 -4.67
C HIS A 142 -4.59 0.68 -3.21
N LEU A 143 -3.44 0.44 -2.61
CA LEU A 143 -3.04 0.96 -1.31
C LEU A 143 -1.73 1.71 -1.47
N VAL A 144 -1.49 2.69 -0.60
CA VAL A 144 -0.22 3.42 -0.55
C VAL A 144 0.39 3.23 0.82
N GLN A 145 1.67 2.90 0.87
CA GLN A 145 2.49 2.91 2.08
C GLN A 145 3.67 3.83 1.86
N SER A 146 3.71 4.93 2.60
CA SER A 146 4.83 5.87 2.55
C SER A 146 5.81 5.55 3.67
N THR A 147 7.09 5.56 3.36
CA THR A 147 8.18 5.50 4.35
C THR A 147 8.98 6.80 4.34
N PHE A 148 10.00 6.85 5.18
CA PHE A 148 10.94 7.97 5.20
C PHE A 148 11.64 8.13 3.85
N GLU A 149 12.11 7.03 3.25
CA GLU A 149 12.94 7.06 2.04
C GLU A 149 12.13 7.06 0.75
N THR A 150 11.04 6.30 0.70
CA THR A 150 10.31 6.04 -0.55
C THR A 150 8.83 5.82 -0.27
N ASP A 151 8.06 5.67 -1.33
CA ASP A 151 6.66 5.28 -1.28
C ASP A 151 6.45 3.97 -2.03
N TYR A 152 5.46 3.23 -1.59
CA TYR A 152 5.05 1.97 -2.17
C TYR A 152 3.58 2.05 -2.58
N ILE A 153 3.27 1.57 -3.78
CA ILE A 153 1.90 1.36 -4.23
C ILE A 153 1.66 -0.12 -4.36
N LEU A 154 0.64 -0.61 -3.66
CA LEU A 154 0.22 -1.99 -3.72
C LEU A 154 -1.03 -2.12 -4.58
N VAL A 155 -1.04 -3.10 -5.47
CA VAL A 155 -2.22 -3.49 -6.25
C VAL A 155 -2.43 -4.99 -6.14
N LYS A 156 -3.64 -5.46 -6.36
CA LYS A 156 -3.86 -6.90 -6.54
C LYS A 156 -3.03 -7.42 -7.72
N GLU A 157 -2.46 -8.60 -7.60
CA GLU A 157 -1.63 -9.24 -8.62
C GLU A 157 -2.36 -9.31 -9.96
N SER A 158 -3.65 -9.62 -9.95
CA SER A 158 -4.52 -9.60 -11.14
C SER A 158 -4.58 -8.25 -11.88
N ASN A 159 -4.16 -7.15 -11.24
CA ASN A 159 -4.10 -5.81 -11.81
C ASN A 159 -2.67 -5.33 -12.10
N VAL A 160 -1.62 -6.09 -11.80
CA VAL A 160 -0.23 -5.61 -11.90
C VAL A 160 0.13 -5.16 -13.33
N ILE A 161 -0.22 -5.97 -14.34
CA ILE A 161 0.04 -5.64 -15.75
C ILE A 161 -0.74 -4.42 -16.20
N LYS A 162 -1.99 -4.29 -15.73
CA LYS A 162 -2.86 -3.15 -16.04
C LYS A 162 -2.32 -1.86 -15.41
N ALA A 163 -1.84 -1.92 -14.17
CA ALA A 163 -1.20 -0.82 -13.47
C ALA A 163 0.11 -0.39 -14.15
N ALA A 164 1.01 -1.34 -14.44
CA ALA A 164 2.25 -1.11 -15.16
C ALA A 164 2.01 -0.43 -16.51
N THR A 165 1.01 -0.93 -17.26
CA THR A 165 0.61 -0.33 -18.54
C THR A 165 0.07 1.09 -18.38
N ALA A 166 -0.71 1.36 -17.34
CA ALA A 166 -1.24 2.70 -17.07
C ALA A 166 -0.12 3.69 -16.73
N PHE A 167 0.88 3.27 -15.95
CA PHE A 167 2.06 4.07 -15.64
C PHE A 167 2.93 4.32 -16.88
N ALA A 168 3.27 3.27 -17.64
CA ALA A 168 4.07 3.39 -18.86
C ALA A 168 3.41 4.34 -19.89
N LYS A 169 2.10 4.23 -20.10
CA LYS A 169 1.33 5.14 -20.97
C LYS A 169 1.34 6.60 -20.49
N SER A 170 1.54 6.81 -19.19
CA SER A 170 1.60 8.13 -18.57
C SER A 170 3.01 8.74 -18.57
N GLY A 171 4.00 7.99 -19.10
CA GLY A 171 5.39 8.43 -19.26
C GLY A 171 6.32 8.06 -18.13
N TYR A 172 5.91 7.17 -17.22
CA TYR A 172 6.76 6.65 -16.16
C TYR A 172 7.58 5.45 -16.63
N ASP A 173 8.80 5.31 -16.10
CA ASP A 173 9.63 4.12 -16.31
C ASP A 173 9.19 3.02 -15.34
N VAL A 174 8.93 1.83 -15.87
CA VAL A 174 8.44 0.68 -15.09
C VAL A 174 9.32 -0.51 -15.38
N ASP A 175 9.92 -1.07 -14.33
CA ASP A 175 10.74 -2.28 -14.41
C ASP A 175 10.32 -3.33 -13.38
N VAL A 176 10.88 -4.52 -13.54
CA VAL A 176 10.69 -5.64 -12.61
C VAL A 176 12.04 -5.91 -11.97
N ARG A 177 12.07 -5.99 -10.64
CA ARG A 177 13.24 -6.46 -9.91
C ARG A 177 13.29 -7.97 -9.98
N GLU A 178 14.45 -8.50 -10.32
CA GLU A 178 14.68 -9.95 -10.30
C GLU A 178 14.69 -10.46 -8.86
N ALA A 179 14.15 -11.66 -8.66
CA ALA A 179 14.26 -12.35 -7.37
C ALA A 179 15.74 -12.50 -7.02
N ARG A 180 16.09 -12.26 -5.75
CA ARG A 180 17.44 -12.61 -5.30
C ARG A 180 17.58 -14.12 -5.32
N GLU A 181 18.68 -14.60 -5.87
CA GLU A 181 19.14 -15.96 -5.59
C GLU A 181 19.61 -15.95 -4.14
N ASP A 182 19.02 -16.81 -3.31
CA ASP A 182 19.38 -16.98 -1.90
C ASP A 182 20.80 -17.56 -1.87
N ASP A 183 21.80 -16.69 -1.79
CA ASP A 183 23.19 -17.04 -1.57
C ASP A 183 23.32 -17.56 -0.15
N GLY A 184 22.98 -18.85 0.00
CA GLY A 184 22.95 -19.60 1.25
C GLY A 184 24.14 -19.25 2.13
N GLU A 185 23.88 -18.45 3.16
CA GLU A 185 24.84 -18.16 4.20
C GLU A 185 25.07 -19.47 4.97
N GLU A 186 26.14 -20.18 4.61
CA GLU A 186 26.75 -21.19 5.47
C GLU A 186 27.03 -20.51 6.82
N GLY A 187 26.18 -20.82 7.81
CA GLY A 187 26.40 -20.39 9.18
C GLY A 187 27.81 -20.77 9.62
N PRO A 188 28.48 -19.95 10.44
CA PRO A 188 29.84 -20.23 10.85
C PRO A 188 29.91 -21.61 11.50
N SER A 189 30.69 -22.48 10.87
CA SER A 189 31.03 -23.82 11.36
C SER A 189 31.42 -23.74 12.83
N GLU A 190 30.76 -24.54 13.67
CA GLU A 190 31.18 -24.82 15.04
C GLU A 190 32.53 -25.55 15.02
N ASP A 191 33.62 -24.79 14.90
CA ASP A 191 34.98 -25.26 15.11
C ASP A 191 35.79 -24.15 15.79
N CYS A 192 35.42 -23.82 17.02
CA CYS A 192 36.37 -23.26 17.98
C CYS A 192 36.48 -24.25 19.14
N LYS A 193 37.30 -25.27 18.91
CA LYS A 193 37.79 -26.20 19.92
C LYS A 193 38.45 -25.45 21.06
N MET A 194 38.18 -25.96 22.25
CA MET A 194 38.91 -25.78 23.51
C MET A 194 40.39 -25.38 23.33
N SER A 195 40.79 -24.33 24.03
CA SER A 195 42.12 -24.15 24.62
C SER A 195 42.01 -23.22 25.82
#